data_AF-A0A357NDI5-F1
#
_entry.id   AF-A0A357NDI5-F1
#
_cell.length_a   1.000
_cell.length_b   1.000
_cell.length_c   1.000
_cell.angle_alpha   90.00
_cell.angle_beta   90.00
_cell.angle_gamma   90.00
#
_symmetry.space_group_name_H-M   'P 1'
#
loop_
_entity.id
_entity.type
_entity.pdbx_description
1 polymer ?
#
loop_
_entity_poly.entity_id
_entity_poly.type
_entity_poly.pdbx_seq_one_letter_code
_entity_poly.pdbx_strand_id
1 'polypeptide(L)'
;ESGQKACAEVIFQRDDQHKVLEQCKTDRHQIVADVNALEKNSRDLRRQNQDLQAKLHELQIKQTHCSYESETKSKYLWENYGLVWDAVKSEYAETVNIEEAEEKLGVLREEMKAMGPVNMGAVAEYERVCQRFEFLSAQAQDLEQAQVALLQVISEMDSTMRKQFMEAFQAIDRHFSTVFQELFEGGHAQLQLTNKEDVLETGVEIIAQPPGKKLQNLS
;
A
#
# COMPACT_ATOMS: atom_id res chain seq x y z
N GLU A 1 -103.11 -45.83 -71.16
CA GLU A 1 -101.66 -45.84 -71.48
C GLU A 1 -100.90 -44.57 -71.06
N SER A 2 -101.44 -43.35 -71.23
CA SER A 2 -100.78 -42.09 -70.82
C SER A 2 -100.49 -41.99 -69.30
N GLY A 3 -101.43 -42.39 -68.43
CA GLY A 3 -101.25 -42.32 -66.97
C GLY A 3 -100.24 -43.33 -66.38
N GLN A 4 -100.04 -44.49 -67.01
CA GLN A 4 -99.05 -45.49 -66.55
C GLN A 4 -97.61 -45.08 -66.88
N LYS A 5 -97.38 -44.41 -68.02
CA LYS A 5 -96.06 -43.85 -68.38
C LYS A 5 -95.67 -42.69 -67.47
N ALA A 6 -96.61 -41.78 -67.19
CA ALA A 6 -96.37 -40.68 -66.25
C ALA A 6 -96.08 -41.18 -64.81
N CYS A 7 -96.77 -42.22 -64.35
CA CYS A 7 -96.47 -42.85 -63.05
C CYS A 7 -95.07 -43.49 -63.02
N ALA A 8 -94.67 -44.20 -64.08
CA ALA A 8 -93.35 -44.82 -64.15
C ALA A 8 -92.21 -43.79 -64.18
N GLU A 9 -92.40 -42.67 -64.88
CA GLU A 9 -91.44 -41.57 -64.94
C GLU A 9 -91.28 -40.85 -63.60
N VAL A 10 -92.39 -40.63 -62.87
CA VAL A 10 -92.37 -40.08 -61.51
C VAL A 10 -91.69 -41.04 -60.52
N ILE A 11 -91.89 -42.35 -60.65
CA ILE A 11 -91.21 -43.35 -59.80
C ILE A 11 -89.70 -43.36 -60.08
N PHE A 12 -89.29 -43.31 -61.35
CA PHE A 12 -87.87 -43.25 -61.71
C PHE A 12 -87.19 -41.96 -61.20
N GLN A 13 -87.85 -40.81 -61.34
CA GLN A 13 -87.36 -39.54 -60.78
C GLN A 13 -87.27 -39.59 -59.26
N ARG A 14 -88.24 -40.21 -58.57
CA ARG A 14 -88.20 -40.39 -57.11
C ARG A 14 -87.04 -41.29 -56.68
N ASP A 15 -86.79 -42.39 -57.39
CA ASP A 15 -85.73 -43.33 -57.04
C ASP A 15 -84.34 -42.75 -57.34
N ASP A 16 -84.20 -41.92 -58.39
CA ASP A 16 -82.98 -41.16 -58.68
C ASP A 16 -82.73 -40.07 -57.63
N GLN A 17 -83.77 -39.31 -57.25
CA GLN A 17 -83.70 -38.37 -56.13
C GLN A 17 -83.35 -39.06 -54.80
N HIS A 18 -83.84 -40.28 -54.57
CA HIS A 18 -83.50 -41.05 -53.38
C HIS A 18 -82.03 -41.49 -53.39
N LYS A 19 -81.48 -41.91 -54.54
CA LYS A 19 -80.06 -42.24 -54.68
C LYS A 19 -79.16 -41.02 -54.44
N VAL A 20 -79.50 -39.88 -55.05
CA VAL A 20 -78.77 -38.62 -54.83
C VAL A 20 -78.85 -38.19 -53.37
N LEU A 21 -79.99 -38.37 -52.71
CA LEU A 21 -80.17 -38.03 -51.31
C LEU A 21 -79.36 -38.95 -50.38
N GLU A 22 -79.25 -40.25 -50.68
CA GLU A 22 -78.37 -41.17 -49.95
C GLU A 22 -76.88 -40.85 -50.17
N GLN A 23 -76.47 -40.52 -51.39
CA GLN A 23 -75.10 -40.06 -51.69
C GLN A 23 -74.75 -38.77 -50.93
N CYS A 24 -75.66 -37.78 -50.95
CA CYS A 24 -75.49 -36.54 -50.19
C CYS A 24 -75.43 -36.79 -48.68
N LYS A 25 -76.14 -37.79 -48.16
CA LYS A 25 -76.05 -38.19 -46.75
C LYS A 25 -74.70 -38.80 -46.42
N THR A 26 -74.17 -39.70 -47.26
CA THR A 26 -72.86 -40.32 -47.04
C THR A 26 -71.73 -39.29 -47.13
N ASP A 27 -71.80 -38.39 -48.11
CA ASP A 27 -70.81 -37.32 -48.29
C ASP A 27 -70.84 -36.35 -47.10
N ARG A 28 -72.04 -35.98 -46.62
CA ARG A 28 -72.20 -35.19 -45.39
C ARG A 28 -71.62 -35.90 -44.17
N HIS A 29 -71.84 -37.21 -44.03
CA HIS A 29 -71.28 -37.98 -42.91
C HIS A 29 -69.75 -38.03 -42.97
N GLN A 30 -69.16 -38.18 -44.17
CA GLN A 30 -67.71 -38.16 -44.35
C GLN A 30 -67.12 -36.77 -44.05
N ILE A 31 -67.73 -35.70 -44.57
CA ILE A 31 -67.29 -34.32 -44.29
C ILE A 31 -67.36 -34.02 -42.78
N VAL A 32 -68.41 -34.46 -42.09
CA VAL A 32 -68.52 -34.28 -40.63
C VAL A 32 -67.43 -35.08 -39.89
N ALA A 33 -67.11 -36.29 -40.33
CA ALA A 33 -66.01 -37.07 -39.75
C ALA A 33 -64.66 -36.40 -39.95
N ASP A 34 -64.39 -35.87 -41.15
CA ASP A 34 -63.14 -35.18 -41.49
C ASP A 34 -63.01 -33.85 -40.71
N VAL A 35 -64.09 -33.07 -40.59
CA VAL A 35 -64.12 -31.85 -39.78
C VAL A 35 -63.79 -32.17 -38.32
N ASN A 36 -64.41 -33.20 -37.74
CA ASN A 36 -64.14 -33.61 -36.36
C ASN A 36 -62.68 -34.06 -36.16
N ALA A 37 -62.11 -34.78 -37.14
CA ALA A 37 -60.71 -35.20 -37.11
C ALA A 37 -59.75 -34.00 -37.19
N LEU A 38 -60.02 -33.06 -38.10
CA LEU A 38 -59.24 -31.82 -38.24
C LEU A 38 -59.35 -30.93 -37.00
N GLU A 39 -60.52 -30.82 -36.38
CA GLU A 39 -60.71 -30.10 -35.12
C GLU A 39 -59.97 -30.74 -33.96
N LYS A 40 -59.87 -32.08 -33.91
CA LYS A 40 -59.06 -32.78 -32.92
C LYS A 40 -57.57 -32.49 -33.14
N ASN A 41 -57.08 -32.61 -34.37
CA ASN A 41 -55.68 -32.30 -34.70
C ASN A 41 -55.33 -30.83 -34.40
N SER A 42 -56.23 -29.89 -34.71
CA SER A 42 -56.05 -28.48 -34.40
C SER A 42 -55.95 -28.22 -32.89
N ARG A 43 -56.75 -28.93 -32.08
CA ARG A 43 -56.66 -28.89 -30.61
C ARG A 43 -55.35 -29.46 -30.10
N ASP A 44 -54.92 -30.61 -30.60
CA ASP A 44 -53.67 -31.25 -30.19
C ASP A 44 -52.45 -30.40 -30.57
N LEU A 45 -52.42 -29.82 -31.78
CA LEU A 45 -51.37 -28.88 -32.21
C LEU A 45 -51.35 -27.61 -31.36
N ARG A 46 -52.51 -27.06 -30.99
CA ARG A 46 -52.58 -25.91 -30.07
C ARG A 46 -52.01 -26.23 -28.70
N ARG A 47 -52.31 -27.42 -28.16
CA ARG A 47 -51.75 -27.88 -26.88
C ARG A 47 -50.23 -28.03 -26.96
N GLN A 48 -49.72 -28.68 -28.01
CA GLN A 48 -48.28 -28.80 -28.23
C GLN A 48 -47.60 -27.43 -28.36
N ASN A 49 -48.25 -26.48 -29.04
CA ASN A 49 -47.72 -25.12 -29.17
C ASN A 49 -47.65 -24.42 -27.80
N GLN A 50 -48.68 -24.54 -26.96
CA GLN A 50 -48.67 -24.01 -25.60
C GLN A 50 -47.56 -24.65 -24.73
N ASP A 51 -47.39 -25.97 -24.80
CA ASP A 51 -46.33 -26.68 -24.07
C ASP A 51 -44.93 -26.25 -24.54
N LEU A 52 -44.73 -26.09 -25.85
CA LEU A 52 -43.47 -25.60 -26.41
C LEU A 52 -43.21 -24.15 -26.04
N GLN A 53 -44.23 -23.28 -26.02
CA GLN A 53 -44.11 -21.90 -25.57
C GLN A 53 -43.72 -21.82 -24.09
N ALA A 54 -44.31 -22.66 -23.24
CA ALA A 54 -43.94 -22.73 -21.82
C ALA A 54 -42.46 -23.16 -21.63
N LYS A 55 -42.01 -24.18 -22.36
CA LYS A 55 -40.60 -24.63 -22.34
C LYS A 55 -39.66 -23.56 -22.88
N LEU A 56 -40.05 -22.86 -23.95
CA LEU A 56 -39.27 -21.76 -24.50
C LEU A 56 -39.09 -20.66 -23.46
N HIS A 57 -40.17 -20.29 -22.77
CA HIS A 57 -40.13 -19.29 -21.72
C HIS A 57 -39.23 -19.71 -20.54
N GLU A 58 -39.33 -20.97 -20.12
CA GLU A 58 -38.45 -21.52 -19.08
C GLU A 58 -36.97 -21.46 -19.47
N LEU A 59 -36.64 -21.85 -20.71
CA LEU A 59 -35.27 -21.78 -21.23
C LEU A 59 -34.79 -20.34 -21.38
N GLN A 60 -35.66 -19.40 -21.76
CA GLN A 60 -35.34 -17.98 -21.82
C GLN A 60 -34.97 -17.44 -20.44
N ILE A 61 -35.72 -17.78 -19.39
CA ILE A 61 -35.39 -17.39 -18.01
C ILE A 61 -34.06 -17.98 -17.57
N LYS A 62 -33.79 -19.25 -17.88
CA LYS A 62 -32.49 -19.89 -17.58
C LYS A 62 -31.35 -19.18 -18.30
N GLN A 63 -31.52 -18.84 -19.58
CA GLN A 63 -30.53 -18.13 -20.36
C GLN A 63 -30.25 -16.73 -19.80
N THR A 64 -31.29 -15.97 -19.47
CA THR A 64 -31.11 -14.63 -18.88
C THR A 64 -30.42 -14.70 -17.54
N HIS A 65 -30.77 -15.69 -16.71
CA HIS A 65 -30.10 -15.93 -15.43
C HIS A 65 -28.61 -16.25 -15.60
N CYS A 66 -28.26 -17.21 -16.45
CA CYS A 66 -26.85 -17.55 -16.72
C CYS A 66 -26.07 -16.39 -17.34
N SER A 67 -26.71 -15.59 -18.20
CA SER A 67 -26.10 -14.37 -18.77
C SER A 67 -25.79 -13.35 -17.68
N TYR A 68 -26.75 -13.10 -16.79
CA TYR A 68 -26.58 -12.16 -15.67
C TYR A 68 -25.49 -12.60 -14.69
N GLU A 69 -25.44 -13.89 -14.34
CA GLU A 69 -24.38 -14.42 -13.47
C GLU A 69 -22.99 -14.27 -14.10
N SER A 70 -22.89 -14.53 -15.41
CA SER A 70 -21.62 -14.40 -16.15
C SER A 70 -21.16 -12.95 -16.21
N GLU A 71 -22.08 -12.02 -16.44
CA GLU A 71 -21.79 -10.58 -16.44
C GLU A 71 -21.37 -10.09 -15.06
N THR A 72 -22.08 -10.53 -14.01
CA THR A 72 -21.77 -10.18 -12.61
C THR A 72 -20.37 -10.68 -12.22
N LYS A 73 -20.03 -11.93 -12.57
CA LYS A 73 -18.69 -12.50 -12.32
C LYS A 73 -17.61 -11.79 -13.13
N SER A 74 -17.89 -11.46 -14.39
CA SER A 74 -16.95 -10.71 -15.24
C SER A 74 -16.68 -9.31 -14.69
N LYS A 75 -17.74 -8.63 -14.23
CA LYS A 75 -17.63 -7.32 -13.57
C LYS A 75 -16.83 -7.42 -12.27
N TYR A 76 -17.07 -8.45 -11.46
CA TYR A 76 -16.31 -8.70 -10.23
C TYR A 76 -14.81 -8.92 -10.50
N LEU A 77 -14.47 -9.67 -11.57
CA LEU A 77 -13.08 -9.88 -11.99
C LEU A 77 -12.41 -8.58 -12.43
N TRP A 78 -13.13 -7.75 -13.17
CA TRP A 78 -12.61 -6.47 -13.61
C TRP A 78 -12.43 -5.47 -12.46
N GLU A 79 -13.43 -5.33 -11.59
CA GLU A 79 -13.39 -4.35 -10.48
C GLU A 79 -12.32 -4.70 -9.43
N ASN A 80 -12.16 -5.98 -9.09
CA ASN A 80 -11.24 -6.38 -8.03
C ASN A 80 -9.84 -6.74 -8.52
N TYR A 81 -9.73 -7.25 -9.75
CA TYR A 81 -8.46 -7.78 -10.28
C TYR A 81 -8.01 -7.10 -11.59
N GLY A 82 -8.82 -6.23 -12.19
CA GLY A 82 -8.50 -5.60 -13.49
C GLY A 82 -8.47 -6.58 -14.67
N LEU A 83 -9.04 -7.78 -14.51
CA LEU A 83 -8.95 -8.86 -15.48
C LEU A 83 -10.20 -8.93 -16.36
N VAL A 84 -9.99 -9.25 -17.65
CA VAL A 84 -11.07 -9.54 -18.61
C VAL A 84 -11.20 -11.04 -18.79
N TRP A 85 -12.42 -11.57 -18.63
CA TRP A 85 -12.71 -13.01 -18.67
C TRP A 85 -12.13 -13.70 -19.91
N ASP A 86 -12.30 -13.11 -21.09
CA ASP A 86 -11.83 -13.71 -22.36
C ASP A 86 -10.30 -13.84 -22.42
N ALA A 87 -9.56 -12.91 -21.80
CA ALA A 87 -8.11 -12.98 -21.71
C ALA A 87 -7.68 -14.08 -20.73
N VAL A 88 -8.32 -14.15 -19.56
CA VAL A 88 -8.02 -15.16 -18.52
C VAL A 88 -8.31 -16.57 -19.02
N LYS A 89 -9.42 -16.78 -19.74
CA LYS A 89 -9.82 -18.09 -20.27
C LYS A 89 -8.79 -18.66 -21.26
N SER A 90 -8.07 -17.82 -21.99
CA SER A 90 -7.03 -18.24 -22.93
C SER A 90 -5.71 -18.61 -22.24
N GLU A 91 -5.46 -18.05 -21.06
CA GLU A 91 -4.19 -18.15 -20.34
C GLU A 91 -4.25 -19.22 -19.24
N TYR A 92 -5.42 -19.43 -18.63
CA TYR A 92 -5.67 -20.38 -17.55
C TYR A 92 -6.62 -21.49 -18.01
N ALA A 93 -6.10 -22.42 -18.81
CA ALA A 93 -6.90 -23.52 -19.35
C ALA A 93 -6.80 -24.85 -18.55
N GLU A 94 -5.93 -24.98 -17.54
CA GLU A 94 -5.71 -26.28 -16.89
C GLU A 94 -5.64 -26.23 -15.34
N THR A 95 -6.50 -27.06 -14.75
CA THR A 95 -6.28 -27.82 -13.51
C THR A 95 -5.85 -27.04 -12.27
N VAL A 96 -6.63 -26.06 -11.85
CA VAL A 96 -6.56 -25.59 -10.46
C VAL A 96 -7.61 -26.33 -9.65
N ASN A 97 -7.18 -27.09 -8.64
CA ASN A 97 -8.10 -27.61 -7.63
C ASN A 97 -8.67 -26.40 -6.86
N ILE A 98 -9.98 -26.18 -7.02
CA ILE A 98 -10.67 -25.01 -6.46
C ILE A 98 -10.54 -24.98 -4.93
N GLU A 99 -10.64 -26.14 -4.28
CA GLU A 99 -10.57 -26.25 -2.82
C GLU A 99 -9.18 -25.82 -2.29
N GLU A 100 -8.10 -26.31 -2.90
CA GLU A 100 -6.74 -25.92 -2.53
C GLU A 100 -6.46 -24.43 -2.81
N ALA A 101 -7.03 -23.89 -3.89
CA ALA A 101 -6.87 -22.46 -4.22
C ALA A 101 -7.62 -21.57 -3.22
N GLU A 102 -8.82 -21.97 -2.79
CA GLU A 102 -9.59 -21.27 -1.76
C GLU A 102 -8.89 -21.30 -0.40
N GLU A 103 -8.32 -22.44 -0.02
CA GLU A 103 -7.53 -22.55 1.23
C GLU A 103 -6.30 -21.62 1.19
N LYS A 104 -5.54 -21.65 0.09
CA LYS A 104 -4.39 -20.76 -0.12
C LYS A 104 -4.80 -19.28 -0.11
N LEU A 105 -5.91 -18.94 -0.76
CA LEU A 105 -6.46 -17.57 -0.74
C LEU A 105 -6.88 -17.15 0.68
N GLY A 106 -7.44 -18.06 1.47
CA GLY A 106 -7.78 -17.83 2.87
C GLY A 106 -6.54 -17.48 3.70
N VAL A 107 -5.50 -18.30 3.60
CA VAL A 107 -4.22 -18.08 4.29
C VAL A 107 -3.59 -16.75 3.87
N LEU A 108 -3.47 -16.49 2.57
CA LEU A 108 -2.90 -15.25 2.04
C LEU A 108 -3.71 -14.01 2.47
N ARG A 109 -5.04 -14.10 2.55
CA ARG A 109 -5.88 -13.01 3.05
C ARG A 109 -5.65 -12.74 4.53
N GLU A 110 -5.47 -13.77 5.35
CA GLU A 110 -5.14 -13.59 6.77
C GLU A 110 -3.71 -13.04 6.95
N GLU A 111 -2.74 -13.49 6.16
CA GLU A 111 -1.39 -12.90 6.14
C GLU A 111 -1.42 -11.42 5.74
N MET A 112 -2.21 -11.07 4.72
CA MET A 112 -2.40 -9.67 4.31
C MET A 112 -3.06 -8.83 5.41
N LYS A 113 -4.05 -9.37 6.13
CA LYS A 113 -4.66 -8.68 7.28
C LYS A 113 -3.68 -8.53 8.44
N ALA A 114 -2.84 -9.54 8.68
CA ALA A 114 -1.83 -9.53 9.74
C ALA A 114 -0.75 -8.46 9.52
N MET A 115 -0.42 -8.13 8.25
CA MET A 115 0.46 -7.01 7.92
C MET A 115 -0.11 -5.64 8.34
N GLY A 116 -1.40 -5.57 8.65
CA GLY A 116 -2.07 -4.35 9.09
C GLY A 116 -2.38 -3.39 7.94
N PRO A 117 -2.96 -2.22 8.24
CA PRO A 117 -3.32 -1.25 7.22
C PRO A 117 -2.06 -0.72 6.52
N VAL A 118 -2.12 -0.62 5.18
CA VAL A 118 -1.08 0.03 4.39
C VAL A 118 -0.96 1.48 4.83
N ASN A 119 0.20 1.86 5.36
CA ASN A 119 0.45 3.24 5.76
C ASN A 119 0.76 4.08 4.51
N MET A 120 -0.28 4.70 3.95
CA MET A 120 -0.19 5.59 2.79
C MET A 120 0.75 6.81 3.02
N GLY A 121 0.99 7.17 4.28
CA GLY A 121 1.90 8.24 4.67
C GLY A 121 3.34 7.79 4.93
N ALA A 122 3.66 6.50 4.80
CA ALA A 122 4.96 5.96 5.18
C ALA A 122 6.12 6.61 4.42
N VAL A 123 5.94 6.89 3.12
CA VAL A 123 6.98 7.52 2.29
C VAL A 123 7.24 8.95 2.75
N ALA A 124 6.18 9.75 2.93
CA ALA A 124 6.31 11.14 3.39
C ALA A 124 6.85 11.22 4.84
N GLU A 125 6.44 10.32 5.72
CA GLU A 125 6.94 10.25 7.09
C GLU A 125 8.42 9.85 7.12
N TYR A 126 8.82 8.89 6.29
CA TYR A 126 10.23 8.51 6.13
C TYR A 126 11.07 9.70 5.65
N GLU A 127 10.65 10.40 4.60
CA GLU A 127 11.34 11.58 4.09
C GLU A 127 11.50 12.65 5.18
N ARG A 128 10.43 12.93 5.94
CA ARG A 128 10.45 13.90 7.05
C ARG A 128 11.43 13.49 8.15
N VAL A 129 11.42 12.21 8.55
CA VAL A 129 12.30 11.69 9.61
C VAL A 129 13.75 11.70 9.14
N CYS A 130 14.02 11.30 7.89
CA CYS A 130 15.35 11.35 7.29
C CYS A 130 15.91 12.77 7.25
N GLN A 131 15.14 13.76 6.78
CA GLN A 131 15.57 15.16 6.78
C GLN A 131 15.90 15.65 8.19
N ARG A 132 15.08 15.30 9.19
CA ARG A 132 15.35 15.66 10.58
C ARG A 132 16.61 14.98 11.12
N PHE A 133 16.82 13.72 10.78
CA PHE A 133 18.01 12.97 11.15
C PHE A 133 19.27 13.62 10.57
N GLU A 134 19.29 13.87 9.26
CA GLU A 134 20.42 14.52 8.58
C GLU A 134 20.76 15.88 9.20
N PHE A 135 19.74 16.70 9.45
CA PHE A 135 19.90 18.00 10.09
C PHE A 135 20.52 17.89 11.49
N LEU A 136 19.99 17.01 12.34
CA LEU A 136 20.50 16.83 13.70
C LEU A 136 21.89 16.21 13.73
N SER A 137 22.19 15.29 12.81
CA SER A 137 23.52 14.69 12.67
C SER A 137 24.56 15.73 12.25
N ALA A 138 24.23 16.61 11.30
CA ALA A 138 25.10 17.70 10.90
C ALA A 138 25.37 18.66 12.07
N GLN A 139 24.33 19.08 12.81
CA GLN A 139 24.50 19.94 13.98
C GLN A 139 25.34 19.29 15.09
N ALA A 140 25.17 18.00 15.34
CA ALA A 140 25.97 17.28 16.32
C ALA A 140 27.45 17.25 15.92
N GLN A 141 27.74 17.00 14.64
CA GLN A 141 29.10 16.99 14.12
C GLN A 141 29.75 18.39 14.19
N ASP A 142 29.00 19.45 13.87
CA ASP A 142 29.48 20.83 13.98
C ASP A 142 29.80 21.20 15.44
N LEU A 143 28.97 20.78 16.40
CA LEU A 143 29.22 20.98 17.83
C LEU A 143 30.48 20.26 18.32
N GLU A 144 30.69 19.03 17.88
CA GLU A 144 31.89 18.26 18.21
C GLU A 144 33.16 18.93 17.66
N GLN A 145 33.12 19.39 16.41
CA GLN A 145 34.23 20.14 15.82
C GLN A 145 34.49 21.46 16.54
N ALA A 146 33.43 22.20 16.89
CA ALA A 146 33.55 23.44 17.65
C ALA A 146 34.16 23.21 19.04
N GLN A 147 33.78 22.12 19.72
CA GLN A 147 34.38 21.73 21.01
C GLN A 147 35.89 21.49 20.87
N VAL A 148 36.31 20.69 19.87
CA VAL A 148 37.72 20.39 19.62
C VAL A 148 38.49 21.68 19.32
N ALA A 149 37.96 22.55 18.47
CA ALA A 149 38.58 23.83 18.13
C ALA A 149 38.73 24.73 19.37
N LEU A 150 37.71 24.81 20.22
CA LEU A 150 37.78 25.61 21.46
C LEU A 150 38.86 25.08 22.41
N LEU A 151 38.97 23.77 22.59
CA LEU A 151 40.01 23.18 23.44
C LEU A 151 41.42 23.44 22.89
N GLN A 152 41.60 23.43 21.56
CA GLN A 152 42.86 23.81 20.94
C GLN A 152 43.22 25.27 21.22
N VAL A 153 42.27 26.19 21.04
CA VAL A 153 42.48 27.61 21.34
C VAL A 153 42.86 27.82 22.80
N ILE A 154 42.19 27.14 23.74
CA ILE A 154 42.53 27.22 25.17
C ILE A 154 43.97 26.74 25.40
N SER A 155 44.36 25.61 24.81
CA SER A 155 45.73 25.08 24.95
C SER A 155 46.78 26.02 24.37
N GLU A 156 46.51 26.64 23.22
CA GLU A 156 47.40 27.64 22.62
C GLU A 156 47.53 28.89 23.50
N MET A 157 46.41 29.38 24.06
CA MET A 157 46.40 30.51 24.98
C MET A 157 47.18 30.21 26.25
N ASP A 158 47.00 29.03 26.85
CA ASP A 158 47.73 28.61 28.06
C ASP A 158 49.24 28.54 27.79
N SER A 159 49.65 27.98 26.65
CA SER A 159 51.07 27.92 26.27
C SER A 159 51.68 29.32 26.12
N THR A 160 50.92 30.24 25.54
CA THR A 160 51.33 31.62 25.31
C THR A 160 51.41 32.40 26.62
N MET A 161 50.43 32.23 27.51
CA MET A 161 50.43 32.84 28.84
C MET A 161 51.61 32.34 29.67
N ARG A 162 51.88 31.02 29.67
CA ARG A 162 53.04 30.44 30.38
C ARG A 162 54.35 31.04 29.91
N LYS A 163 54.52 31.20 28.59
CA LYS A 163 55.71 31.81 27.99
C LYS A 163 55.85 33.28 28.43
N GLN A 164 54.80 34.08 28.25
CA GLN A 164 54.83 35.51 28.61
C GLN A 164 55.07 35.72 30.11
N PHE A 165 54.43 34.92 30.97
CA PHE A 165 54.65 34.98 32.41
C PHE A 165 56.11 34.67 32.75
N MET A 166 56.69 33.60 32.19
CA MET A 166 58.06 33.20 32.51
C MET A 166 59.08 34.25 32.03
N GLU A 167 58.87 34.83 30.84
CA GLU A 167 59.70 35.93 30.33
C GLU A 167 59.64 37.16 31.25
N ALA A 168 58.43 37.55 31.67
CA ALA A 168 58.23 38.67 32.58
C ALA A 168 58.81 38.39 33.97
N PHE A 169 58.58 37.21 34.53
CA PHE A 169 59.09 36.79 35.84
C PHE A 169 60.61 36.84 35.89
N GLN A 170 61.29 36.30 34.87
CA GLN A 170 62.76 36.34 34.78
C GLN A 170 63.29 37.76 34.67
N ALA A 171 62.59 38.65 33.96
CA ALA A 171 62.98 40.05 33.89
C ALA A 171 62.84 40.74 35.26
N ILE A 172 61.72 40.51 35.95
CA ILE A 172 61.45 41.05 37.29
C ILE A 172 62.49 40.54 38.30
N ASP A 173 62.81 39.25 38.29
CA ASP A 173 63.80 38.64 39.19
C ASP A 173 65.20 39.27 39.04
N ARG A 174 65.65 39.49 37.79
CA ARG A 174 66.93 40.16 37.51
C ARG A 174 66.95 41.60 38.02
N HIS A 175 65.86 42.34 37.81
CA HIS A 175 65.76 43.71 38.31
C HIS A 175 65.67 43.76 39.83
N PHE A 176 64.89 42.86 40.44
CA PHE A 176 64.75 42.73 41.88
C PHE A 176 66.11 42.46 42.55
N SER A 177 66.87 41.49 42.02
CA SER A 177 68.23 41.18 42.49
C SER A 177 69.15 42.41 42.47
N THR A 178 69.11 43.17 41.38
CA THR A 178 69.96 44.37 41.18
C THR A 178 69.58 45.47 42.17
N VAL A 179 68.29 45.80 42.25
CA VAL A 179 67.78 46.86 43.14
C VAL A 179 68.02 46.50 44.61
N PHE A 180 67.87 45.22 44.98
CA PHE A 180 68.13 44.76 46.35
C PHE A 180 69.60 44.98 46.74
N GLN A 181 70.54 44.62 45.85
CA GLN A 181 71.97 44.78 46.12
C GLN A 181 72.38 46.26 46.27
N GLU A 182 71.79 47.16 45.46
CA GLU A 182 72.00 48.60 45.57
C GLU A 182 71.45 49.16 46.88
N LEU A 183 70.26 48.72 47.31
CA LEU A 183 69.59 49.24 48.50
C LEU A 183 70.27 48.82 49.82
N PHE A 184 70.86 47.63 49.84
CA PHE A 184 71.51 47.06 51.04
C PHE A 184 73.05 47.16 50.99
N GLU A 185 73.62 47.92 50.06
CA GLU A 185 75.08 48.12 49.91
C GLU A 185 75.87 46.79 49.82
N GLY A 186 75.24 45.75 49.25
CA GLY A 186 75.72 44.36 49.23
C GLY A 186 74.61 43.34 49.51
N GLY A 187 74.97 42.05 49.56
CA GLY A 187 74.00 40.95 49.74
C GLY A 187 73.43 40.40 48.42
N HIS A 188 72.54 39.41 48.51
CA HIS A 188 71.93 38.75 47.35
C HIS A 188 70.46 38.44 47.63
N ALA A 189 69.56 38.70 46.68
CA ALA A 189 68.17 38.28 46.78
C ALA A 189 67.66 37.82 45.42
N GLN A 190 66.71 36.88 45.41
CA GLN A 190 66.09 36.31 44.22
C GLN A 190 64.62 35.98 44.49
N LEU A 191 63.83 35.96 43.42
CA LEU A 191 62.45 35.50 43.41
C LEU A 191 62.41 34.03 43.01
N GLN A 192 61.62 33.22 43.71
CA GLN A 192 61.44 31.82 43.40
C GLN A 192 59.95 31.47 43.28
N LEU A 193 59.59 30.73 42.23
CA LEU A 193 58.25 30.18 42.09
C LEU A 193 58.05 29.00 43.05
N THR A 194 56.91 28.96 43.74
CA THR A 194 56.57 27.85 44.66
C THR A 194 56.32 26.54 43.93
N ASN A 195 55.77 26.61 42.72
CA ASN A 195 55.57 25.48 41.83
C ASN A 195 56.01 25.82 40.38
N LYS A 196 57.07 25.16 39.92
CA LYS A 196 57.62 25.36 38.56
C LYS A 196 56.84 24.63 37.46
N GLU A 197 56.01 23.65 37.82
CA GLU A 197 55.23 22.88 36.84
C GLU A 197 53.92 23.58 36.48
N ASP A 198 53.36 24.36 37.41
CA ASP A 198 52.15 25.15 37.18
C ASP A 198 52.35 26.65 37.37
N VAL A 199 53.02 27.21 36.38
CA VAL A 199 53.46 28.62 36.36
C VAL A 199 52.28 29.62 36.39
N LEU A 200 51.08 29.22 35.95
CA LEU A 200 49.91 30.12 35.93
C LEU A 200 49.19 30.21 37.28
N GLU A 201 49.30 29.18 38.12
CA GLU A 201 48.64 29.09 39.43
C GLU A 201 49.65 29.12 40.60
N THR A 202 50.95 29.31 40.33
CA THR A 202 52.02 29.33 41.35
C THR A 202 52.09 30.66 42.10
N GLY A 203 52.49 30.58 43.37
CA GLY A 203 52.93 31.73 44.15
C GLY A 203 54.39 32.11 43.85
N VAL A 204 54.80 33.26 44.37
CA VAL A 204 56.18 33.78 44.33
C VAL A 204 56.68 33.94 45.76
N GLU A 205 57.86 33.39 46.05
CA GLU A 205 58.59 33.57 47.30
C GLU A 205 59.83 34.44 47.09
N ILE A 206 60.18 35.23 48.11
CA ILE A 206 61.39 36.06 48.09
C ILE A 206 62.44 35.41 48.98
N ILE A 207 63.60 35.12 48.40
CA ILE A 207 64.75 34.59 49.13
C ILE A 207 65.80 35.69 49.15
N ALA A 208 66.18 36.16 50.35
CA ALA A 208 67.13 37.25 50.49
C ALA A 208 68.23 36.95 51.51
N GLN A 209 69.42 37.48 51.25
CA GLN A 209 70.60 37.41 52.07
C GLN A 209 71.21 38.81 52.21
N PRO A 210 70.87 39.55 53.29
CA PRO A 210 71.49 40.83 53.60
C PRO A 210 73.00 40.66 53.92
N PRO A 211 73.83 41.70 53.75
CA PRO A 211 75.26 41.63 54.03
C PRO A 211 75.54 41.21 55.48
N GLY A 212 76.33 40.15 55.66
CA GLY A 212 76.71 39.62 56.97
C GLY A 212 75.68 38.70 57.65
N LYS A 213 74.52 38.41 57.05
CA LYS A 213 73.51 37.46 57.58
C LYS A 213 73.31 36.24 56.67
N LYS A 214 72.72 35.17 57.23
CA LYS A 214 72.35 33.94 56.49
C LYS A 214 71.08 34.17 55.66
N LEU A 215 70.88 33.36 54.62
CA LEU A 215 69.66 33.31 53.78
C LEU A 215 68.38 33.22 54.63
N GLN A 216 67.41 34.08 54.33
CA GLN A 216 66.09 34.10 54.94
C GLN A 216 65.00 34.25 53.86
N ASN A 217 63.89 33.53 54.05
CA ASN A 217 62.71 33.71 53.22
C ASN A 217 61.92 34.90 53.77
N LEU A 218 61.64 35.90 52.92
CA LEU A 218 60.66 36.93 53.21
C LEU A 218 59.35 36.51 52.54
N SER A 219 58.41 36.00 53.35
CA SER A 219 57.04 35.73 52.90
C SER A 219 56.23 37.02 52.85
#